data_AF-A0A4S3K8E7-F1
#
_entry.id   AF-A0A4S3K8E7-F1
#
_cell.length_a   1.000
_cell.length_b   1.000
_cell.length_c   1.000
_cell.angle_alpha   90.00
_cell.angle_beta   90.00
_cell.angle_gamma   90.00
#
_symmetry.space_group_name_H-M   'P 1'
#
loop_
_entity.id
_entity.type
_entity.pdbx_description
1 polymer ?
#
loop_
_entity_poly.entity_id
_entity_poly.type
_entity_poly.pdbx_seq_one_letter_code
_entity_poly.pdbx_strand_id
1 'polypeptide(L)'
;MTTDIRGAKGGGATHTPTESPDNLRSIAYFRILDLVSEGEIGGLVNGQQSIYLDETPMANPDGSLNFPKAHIEQRTGTPDQTVIPGFDSTENEIGISVELKAVTPWVRSITNPALDAIRVTLGVPALSKANTTNGDITGYTINYKIEL
;
A
#
# COMPACT_ATOMS: atom_id res chain seq x y z
N MET A 1 -64.26 -19.17 32.43
CA MET A 1 -62.86 -19.06 32.86
C MET A 1 -62.03 -19.04 31.58
N THR A 2 -61.52 -17.87 31.21
CA THR A 2 -60.82 -17.67 29.93
C THR A 2 -59.32 -17.76 30.21
N THR A 3 -58.68 -18.79 29.68
CA THR A 3 -57.24 -19.00 29.86
C THR A 3 -56.49 -18.07 28.91
N ASP A 4 -55.89 -17.01 29.46
CA ASP A 4 -54.99 -16.13 28.70
C ASP A 4 -53.74 -16.90 28.27
N ILE A 5 -53.58 -17.12 26.97
CA ILE A 5 -52.34 -17.64 26.39
C ILE A 5 -51.34 -16.49 26.28
N ARG A 6 -50.25 -16.56 27.06
CA ARG A 6 -49.13 -15.62 26.96
C ARG A 6 -47.94 -16.31 26.32
N GLY A 7 -47.47 -15.78 25.20
CA GLY A 7 -46.19 -16.15 24.60
C GLY A 7 -45.04 -15.48 25.33
N ALA A 8 -44.09 -16.25 25.84
CA ALA A 8 -42.80 -15.73 26.30
C ALA A 8 -41.84 -15.71 25.11
N LYS A 9 -41.34 -14.53 24.72
CA LYS A 9 -40.17 -14.43 23.84
C LYS A 9 -38.98 -14.99 24.62
N GLY A 10 -38.46 -16.14 24.20
CA GLY A 10 -37.20 -16.68 24.70
C GLY A 10 -36.10 -15.65 24.45
N GLY A 11 -35.64 -14.99 25.52
CA GLY A 11 -34.55 -14.04 25.50
C GLY A 11 -33.22 -14.76 25.30
N GLY A 12 -32.94 -15.18 24.07
CA GLY A 12 -31.55 -15.39 23.65
C GLY A 12 -30.91 -14.02 23.47
N ALA A 13 -29.71 -13.82 24.00
CA ALA A 13 -28.95 -12.60 23.79
C ALA A 13 -28.83 -12.35 22.27
N THR A 14 -29.46 -11.29 21.78
CA THR A 14 -29.37 -10.91 20.37
C THR A 14 -27.96 -10.42 20.12
N HIS A 15 -27.14 -11.24 19.47
CA HIS A 15 -25.82 -10.86 19.00
C HIS A 15 -25.97 -10.07 17.69
N THR A 16 -25.40 -8.87 17.63
CA THR A 16 -25.27 -8.11 16.38
C THR A 16 -23.91 -8.48 15.79
N PRO A 17 -23.87 -9.06 14.57
CA PRO A 17 -22.61 -9.36 13.90
C PRO A 17 -21.72 -8.13 13.81
N THR A 18 -20.44 -8.32 14.13
CA THR A 18 -19.42 -7.26 14.02
C THR A 18 -18.43 -7.61 12.91
N GLU A 19 -18.07 -6.60 12.12
CA GLU A 19 -17.03 -6.72 11.11
C GLU A 19 -15.73 -6.13 11.66
N SER A 20 -14.63 -6.89 11.54
CA SER A 20 -13.30 -6.39 11.88
C SER A 20 -12.90 -5.27 10.91
N PRO A 21 -12.26 -4.18 11.37
CA PRO A 21 -11.84 -3.08 10.50
C PRO A 21 -10.94 -3.57 9.36
N ASP A 22 -11.30 -3.23 8.13
CA ASP A 22 -10.50 -3.56 6.95
C ASP A 22 -9.23 -2.71 6.90
N ASN A 23 -8.08 -3.38 6.96
CA ASN A 23 -6.76 -2.78 6.80
C ASN A 23 -6.03 -3.25 5.52
N LEU A 24 -6.72 -3.90 4.56
CA LEU A 24 -6.20 -4.27 3.23
C LEU A 24 -6.01 -3.05 2.29
N ARG A 25 -5.73 -1.86 2.83
CA ARG A 25 -5.38 -0.71 1.99
C ARG A 25 -3.96 -0.91 1.44
N SER A 26 -3.90 -1.40 0.21
CA SER A 26 -2.68 -1.43 -0.59
C SER A 26 -2.06 -0.03 -0.65
N ILE A 27 -0.83 0.10 -0.19
CA ILE A 27 -0.05 1.33 -0.37
C ILE A 27 0.69 1.18 -1.70
N ALA A 28 0.24 1.92 -2.71
CA ALA A 28 0.94 2.02 -3.98
C ALA A 28 1.88 3.23 -3.96
N TYR A 29 3.09 3.04 -4.48
CA TYR A 29 4.08 4.09 -4.69
C TYR A 29 4.26 4.31 -6.19
N PHE A 30 4.35 5.56 -6.62
CA PHE A 30 4.67 5.92 -7.99
C PHE A 30 5.91 6.81 -8.03
N ARG A 31 6.59 6.83 -9.18
CA ARG A 31 7.68 7.76 -9.50
C ARG A 31 7.31 8.45 -10.80
N ILE A 32 7.46 9.77 -10.84
CA ILE A 32 7.18 10.60 -12.02
C ILE A 32 8.42 11.44 -12.30
N LEU A 33 8.81 11.50 -13.58
CA LEU A 33 9.80 12.43 -14.08
C LEU A 33 9.12 13.32 -15.12
N ASP A 34 9.19 14.64 -14.92
CA ASP A 34 8.59 15.62 -15.81
C ASP A 34 9.65 16.55 -16.40
N LEU A 35 9.52 16.84 -17.69
CA LEU A 35 10.44 17.72 -18.43
C LEU A 35 9.76 19.05 -18.69
N VAL A 36 10.16 20.07 -17.94
CA VAL A 36 9.55 21.41 -17.99
C VAL A 36 10.19 22.32 -19.04
N SER A 37 11.49 22.15 -19.30
CA SER A 37 12.28 23.01 -20.20
C SER A 37 13.45 22.24 -20.81
N GLU A 38 13.91 22.69 -21.98
CA GLU A 38 15.10 22.17 -22.68
C GLU A 38 16.39 22.89 -22.27
N GLY A 39 16.31 24.12 -21.76
CA GLY A 39 17.46 24.93 -21.36
C GLY A 39 17.43 25.38 -19.90
N GLU A 40 18.47 26.09 -19.49
CA GLU A 40 18.63 26.56 -18.12
C GLU A 40 17.51 27.53 -17.71
N ILE A 41 16.86 27.23 -16.58
CA ILE A 41 15.78 28.02 -15.98
C ILE A 41 16.10 28.39 -14.54
N GLY A 42 15.48 29.45 -14.03
CA GLY A 42 15.61 29.86 -12.62
C GLY A 42 14.97 28.89 -11.60
N GLY A 43 14.28 27.85 -12.08
CA GLY A 43 13.59 26.86 -11.26
C GLY A 43 12.14 27.23 -10.92
N LEU A 44 11.54 26.48 -10.00
CA LEU A 44 10.15 26.68 -9.58
C LEU A 44 10.00 27.94 -8.73
N VAL A 45 9.04 28.79 -9.09
CA VAL A 45 8.83 30.13 -8.50
C VAL A 45 8.69 30.09 -6.98
N ASN A 46 7.93 29.14 -6.44
CA ASN A 46 7.69 28.95 -5.00
C ASN A 46 8.23 27.60 -4.49
N GLY A 47 9.25 27.04 -5.15
CA GLY A 47 9.81 25.74 -4.81
C GLY A 47 8.74 24.63 -4.78
N GLN A 48 8.68 23.86 -3.69
CA GLN A 48 7.70 22.77 -3.53
C GLN A 48 6.25 23.25 -3.55
N GLN A 49 5.96 24.52 -3.21
CA GLN A 49 4.58 25.05 -3.29
C GLN A 49 4.10 25.17 -4.74
N SER A 50 5.01 25.20 -5.71
CA SER A 50 4.67 25.22 -7.14
C SER A 50 4.35 23.84 -7.71
N ILE A 51 4.45 22.77 -6.92
CA ILE A 51 4.17 21.40 -7.35
C ILE A 51 2.82 21.00 -6.78
N TYR A 52 1.95 20.47 -7.64
CA TYR A 52 0.60 20.06 -7.27
C TYR A 52 0.39 18.59 -7.62
N LEU A 53 -0.19 17.86 -6.68
CA LEU A 53 -0.72 16.52 -6.90
C LEU A 53 -2.24 16.61 -6.73
N ASP A 54 -2.97 16.40 -7.83
CA ASP A 54 -4.44 16.49 -7.85
C ASP A 54 -4.95 17.79 -7.21
N GLU A 55 -4.48 18.93 -7.76
CA GLU A 55 -4.79 20.30 -7.30
C GLU A 55 -4.35 20.63 -5.84
N THR A 56 -3.73 19.69 -5.14
CA THR A 56 -3.19 19.90 -3.79
C THR A 56 -1.70 20.25 -3.85
N PRO A 57 -1.27 21.42 -3.34
CA PRO A 57 0.14 21.80 -3.36
C PRO A 57 0.97 20.88 -2.46
N MET A 58 2.22 20.61 -2.80
CA MET A 58 3.09 19.75 -1.99
C MET A 58 3.43 20.36 -0.63
N ALA A 59 3.64 21.68 -0.62
CA ALA A 59 3.88 22.47 0.58
C ALA A 59 2.86 23.61 0.68
N ASN A 60 2.42 23.91 1.89
CA ASN A 60 1.56 25.03 2.20
C ASN A 60 2.39 26.33 2.36
N PRO A 61 1.75 27.52 2.35
CA PRO A 61 2.44 28.80 2.54
C PRO A 61 3.22 28.90 3.86
N ASP A 62 2.80 28.17 4.89
CA ASP A 62 3.46 28.09 6.20
C ASP A 62 4.64 27.08 6.23
N GLY A 63 4.91 26.41 5.12
CA GLY A 63 5.97 25.40 4.98
C GLY A 63 5.56 23.98 5.39
N SER A 64 4.34 23.76 5.87
CA SER A 64 3.85 22.42 6.19
C SER A 64 3.66 21.58 4.92
N LEU A 65 4.00 20.30 4.97
CA LEU A 65 3.91 19.38 3.81
C LEU A 65 2.60 18.61 3.82
N ASN A 66 1.86 18.64 2.71
CA ASN A 66 0.64 17.85 2.54
C ASN A 66 0.96 16.36 2.26
N PHE A 67 2.14 16.09 1.70
CA PHE A 67 2.61 14.73 1.39
C PHE A 67 3.98 14.49 2.05
N PRO A 68 4.04 14.26 3.38
CA PRO A 68 5.31 14.21 4.13
C PRO A 68 6.22 13.03 3.75
N LYS A 69 5.69 12.03 3.02
CA LYS A 69 6.46 10.89 2.51
C LYS A 69 6.93 11.06 1.06
N ALA A 70 6.58 12.17 0.41
CA ALA A 70 7.01 12.42 -0.95
C ALA A 70 8.47 12.88 -0.97
N HIS A 71 9.21 12.41 -1.97
CA HIS A 71 10.54 12.91 -2.28
C HIS A 71 10.48 13.61 -3.63
N ILE A 72 10.95 14.86 -3.65
CA ILE A 72 11.04 15.67 -4.86
C ILE A 72 12.50 15.98 -5.13
N GLU A 73 12.90 15.85 -6.39
CA GLU A 73 14.15 16.37 -6.93
C GLU A 73 13.85 17.24 -8.15
N GLN A 74 14.64 18.30 -8.33
CA GLN A 74 14.53 19.18 -9.48
C GLN A 74 15.92 19.36 -10.11
N ARG A 75 15.94 19.61 -11.43
CA ARG A 75 17.10 20.15 -12.13
C ARG A 75 16.70 21.41 -12.88
N THR A 76 17.60 22.37 -12.93
CA THR A 76 17.37 23.66 -13.60
C THR A 76 17.81 23.65 -15.06
N GLY A 77 18.29 22.53 -15.60
CA GLY A 77 18.72 22.43 -17.01
C GLY A 77 20.10 23.01 -17.29
N THR A 78 20.98 23.08 -16.28
CA THR A 78 22.38 23.47 -16.47
C THR A 78 23.11 22.45 -17.36
N PRO A 79 24.12 22.86 -18.15
CA PRO A 79 24.89 21.93 -18.98
C PRO A 79 25.58 20.82 -18.18
N ASP A 80 26.05 21.15 -16.97
CA ASP A 80 26.55 20.20 -15.99
C ASP A 80 25.49 20.00 -14.91
N GLN A 81 24.88 18.81 -14.87
CA GLN A 81 23.85 18.44 -13.91
C GLN A 81 23.94 16.95 -13.57
N THR A 82 23.66 16.62 -12.31
CA THR A 82 23.66 15.24 -11.84
C THR A 82 22.43 14.49 -12.34
N VAL A 83 22.58 13.20 -12.61
CA VAL A 83 21.47 12.30 -12.96
C VAL A 83 20.42 12.30 -11.83
N ILE A 84 19.14 12.12 -12.18
CA ILE A 84 18.06 11.91 -11.21
C ILE A 84 18.00 10.40 -10.93
N PRO A 85 18.36 9.94 -9.71
CA PRO A 85 18.41 8.52 -9.41
C PRO A 85 17.00 7.90 -9.35
N GLY A 86 16.92 6.57 -9.50
CA GLY A 86 15.68 5.82 -9.26
C GLY A 86 14.75 5.64 -10.46
N PHE A 87 15.17 6.09 -11.65
CA PHE A 87 14.55 5.75 -12.93
C PHE A 87 15.35 4.69 -13.71
N ASP A 88 16.54 4.35 -13.23
CA ASP A 88 17.39 3.29 -13.77
C ASP A 88 16.93 1.94 -13.20
N SER A 89 15.75 1.47 -13.60
CA SER A 89 15.26 0.16 -13.15
C SER A 89 14.68 -0.64 -14.30
N THR A 90 15.34 -1.74 -14.64
CA THR A 90 14.73 -2.83 -15.41
C THR A 90 14.16 -3.82 -14.41
N GLU A 91 12.86 -3.72 -14.14
CA GLU A 91 12.16 -4.67 -13.28
C GLU A 91 11.74 -5.89 -14.12
N ASN A 92 11.99 -7.09 -13.61
CA ASN A 92 11.48 -8.34 -14.20
C ASN A 92 10.60 -9.04 -13.17
N GLU A 93 9.29 -8.99 -13.37
CA GLU A 93 8.34 -9.70 -12.53
C GLU A 93 8.22 -11.15 -13.00
N ILE A 94 8.46 -12.09 -12.08
CA ILE A 94 8.28 -13.52 -12.34
C ILE A 94 7.12 -13.98 -11.47
N GLY A 95 6.00 -14.32 -12.10
CA GLY A 95 4.85 -14.91 -11.41
C GLY A 95 5.23 -16.25 -10.77
N ILE A 96 5.09 -16.34 -9.45
CA ILE A 96 5.35 -17.57 -8.69
C ILE A 96 4.01 -18.15 -8.25
N SER A 97 3.56 -19.20 -8.93
CA SER A 97 2.31 -19.91 -8.61
C SER A 97 2.52 -20.97 -7.53
N VAL A 98 3.21 -20.61 -6.44
CA VAL A 98 3.45 -21.49 -5.29
C VAL A 98 2.63 -21.02 -4.11
N GLU A 99 1.79 -21.92 -3.59
CA GLU A 99 1.11 -21.71 -2.31
C GLU A 99 2.13 -21.84 -1.17
N LEU A 100 2.32 -20.77 -0.41
CA LEU A 100 3.15 -20.78 0.80
C LEU A 100 2.37 -21.42 1.95
N LYS A 101 2.96 -22.43 2.60
CA LYS A 101 2.38 -23.14 3.75
C LYS A 101 3.24 -22.91 4.98
N ALA A 102 2.61 -22.79 6.14
CA ALA A 102 3.32 -22.53 7.40
C ALA A 102 4.39 -23.58 7.76
N VAL A 103 4.21 -24.83 7.31
CA VAL A 103 5.10 -25.94 7.66
C VAL A 103 6.29 -26.07 6.70
N THR A 104 6.13 -25.66 5.44
CA THR A 104 7.12 -25.90 4.39
C THR A 104 7.63 -24.56 3.85
N PRO A 105 8.88 -24.18 4.15
CA PRO A 105 9.46 -22.96 3.57
C PRO A 105 9.65 -23.13 2.07
N TRP A 106 9.49 -22.02 1.34
CA TRP A 106 9.83 -21.95 -0.08
C TRP A 106 11.20 -21.30 -0.22
N VAL A 107 12.10 -21.95 -0.95
CA VAL A 107 13.47 -21.48 -1.17
C VAL A 107 13.70 -21.36 -2.67
N ARG A 108 14.28 -20.23 -3.10
CA ARG A 108 14.63 -19.97 -4.51
C ARG A 108 16.01 -19.38 -4.60
N SER A 109 16.85 -19.98 -5.44
CA SER A 109 18.15 -19.40 -5.80
C SER A 109 17.97 -18.33 -6.86
N ILE A 110 18.63 -17.18 -6.67
CA ILE A 110 18.67 -16.06 -7.61
C ILE A 110 20.12 -15.87 -8.03
N THR A 111 20.42 -16.05 -9.32
CA THR A 111 21.80 -16.11 -9.83
C THR A 111 22.14 -14.99 -10.81
N ASN A 112 21.35 -13.91 -10.84
CA ASN A 112 21.64 -12.78 -11.72
C ASN A 112 22.57 -11.79 -10.99
N PRO A 113 23.83 -11.63 -11.44
CA PRO A 113 24.81 -10.76 -10.77
C PRO A 113 24.53 -9.26 -10.98
N ALA A 114 23.60 -8.90 -11.87
CA ALA A 114 23.21 -7.51 -12.14
C ALA A 114 21.99 -7.05 -11.32
N LEU A 115 21.53 -7.83 -10.34
CA LEU A 115 20.42 -7.43 -9.47
C LEU A 115 20.92 -6.62 -8.27
N ASP A 116 20.39 -5.41 -8.11
CA ASP A 116 20.67 -4.56 -6.93
C ASP A 116 19.62 -4.74 -5.82
N ALA A 117 18.42 -5.20 -6.15
CA ALA A 117 17.31 -5.37 -5.20
C ALA A 117 16.33 -6.48 -5.63
N ILE A 118 15.62 -7.05 -4.65
CA ILE A 118 14.54 -8.02 -4.86
C ILE A 118 13.26 -7.44 -4.27
N ARG A 119 12.20 -7.40 -5.08
CA ARG A 119 10.83 -7.10 -4.64
C ARG A 119 10.07 -8.41 -4.47
N VAL A 120 9.50 -8.63 -3.29
CA VAL A 120 8.65 -9.79 -3.00
C VAL A 120 7.20 -9.34 -2.87
N THR A 121 6.33 -9.88 -3.73
CA THR A 121 4.89 -9.64 -3.68
C THR A 121 4.20 -10.89 -3.15
N LEU A 122 3.49 -10.77 -2.02
CA LEU A 122 2.70 -11.83 -1.43
C LEU A 122 1.21 -11.58 -1.72
N GLY A 123 0.57 -12.49 -2.44
CA GLY A 123 -0.87 -12.45 -2.69
C GLY A 123 -1.62 -13.30 -1.67
N VAL A 124 -2.67 -12.74 -1.06
CA VAL A 124 -3.61 -13.47 -0.19
C VAL A 124 -5.02 -13.36 -0.77
N PRO A 125 -5.76 -14.46 -1.00
CA PRO A 125 -7.07 -14.40 -1.64
C PRO A 125 -8.14 -13.80 -0.72
N ALA A 126 -8.07 -14.06 0.59
CA ALA A 126 -8.95 -13.48 1.60
C ALA A 126 -8.31 -13.57 2.99
N LEU A 127 -8.53 -12.55 3.83
CA LEU A 127 -8.12 -12.52 5.24
C LEU A 127 -9.30 -12.37 6.20
N SER A 128 -10.45 -12.96 5.85
CA SER A 128 -11.65 -12.92 6.68
C SER A 128 -12.26 -14.31 6.88
N LYS A 129 -12.90 -14.50 8.02
CA LYS A 129 -13.65 -15.70 8.40
C LYS A 129 -15.02 -15.30 8.89
N ALA A 130 -16.05 -15.69 8.16
CA ALA A 130 -17.42 -15.66 8.63
C ALA A 130 -17.63 -16.81 9.64
N ASN A 131 -18.03 -16.48 10.86
CA ASN A 131 -18.48 -17.44 11.85
C ASN A 131 -19.92 -17.84 11.50
N THR A 132 -20.10 -19.08 11.04
CA THR A 132 -21.40 -19.60 10.60
C THR A 132 -22.41 -19.79 11.74
N THR A 133 -21.99 -19.65 13.00
CA THR A 133 -22.84 -19.83 14.18
C THR A 133 -23.41 -18.50 14.70
N ASN A 134 -22.69 -17.39 14.57
CA ASN A 134 -23.14 -16.08 15.08
C ASN A 134 -23.11 -14.95 14.03
N GLY A 135 -22.67 -15.23 12.79
CA GLY A 135 -22.62 -14.26 11.69
C GLY A 135 -21.44 -13.29 11.73
N ASP A 136 -20.56 -13.36 12.74
CA ASP A 136 -19.42 -12.45 12.84
C ASP A 136 -18.40 -12.63 11.73
N ILE A 137 -17.79 -11.54 11.28
CA ILE A 137 -16.66 -11.57 10.37
C ILE A 137 -15.39 -11.21 11.15
N THR A 138 -14.59 -12.23 11.40
CA THR A 138 -13.30 -12.11 12.11
C THR A 138 -12.14 -12.11 11.12
N GLY A 139 -11.09 -11.33 11.37
CA GLY A 139 -9.91 -11.28 10.52
C GLY A 139 -8.93 -12.43 10.74
N TYR A 140 -8.16 -12.77 9.70
CA TYR A 140 -6.96 -13.61 9.83
C TYR A 140 -5.70 -12.75 9.90
N THR A 141 -4.75 -13.13 10.74
CA THR A 141 -3.40 -12.56 10.76
C THR A 141 -2.42 -13.58 10.20
N ILE A 142 -1.65 -13.19 9.18
CA ILE A 142 -0.58 -14.01 8.60
C ILE A 142 0.75 -13.40 8.99
N ASN A 143 1.56 -14.15 9.74
CA ASN A 143 2.95 -13.80 10.01
C ASN A 143 3.84 -14.47 8.96
N TYR A 144 4.77 -13.71 8.40
CA TYR A 144 5.76 -14.20 7.44
C TYR A 144 7.17 -13.78 7.86
N LYS A 145 8.16 -14.54 7.41
CA LYS A 145 9.58 -14.24 7.58
C LYS A 145 10.26 -14.37 6.24
N ILE A 146 11.02 -13.35 5.84
CA ILE A 146 11.87 -13.37 4.66
C ILE A 146 13.32 -13.37 5.16
N GLU A 147 14.09 -14.34 4.68
CA GLU A 147 15.53 -14.48 4.96
C GLU A 147 16.26 -14.40 3.63
N LEU A 148 17.35 -13.62 3.59
CA LEU A 148 18.21 -13.38 2.43
C LEU A 148 19.58 -14.02 2.66
#